data_AF-A0A9X3YW56-F1
#
_entry.id   AF-A0A9X3YW56-F1
#
_cell.length_a   1.000
_cell.length_b   1.000
_cell.length_c   1.000
_cell.angle_alpha   90.00
_cell.angle_beta   90.00
_cell.angle_gamma   90.00
#
_symmetry.space_group_name_H-M   'P 1'
#
loop_
_entity.id
_entity.type
_entity.pdbx_description
1 polymer ?
#
loop_
_entity_poly.entity_id
_entity_poly.type
_entity_poly.pdbx_seq_one_letter_code
_entity_poly.pdbx_strand_id
1 'polypeptide(L)'
;MNSIDAGASKICINLSSAAMSITDDGHGFRTREEVLECFNVFGFDHTNHVREFGRFGLGRAQLWAWCKSKMYSHNFLFDVDVRQRGFNWYLGTEEPHVHGLRIEATFYKPLTNVEMVEFRTELEKLVRYSEVPIMFNGEQLSRAPSESMWTISTEEAFLRVSDGYSLAIYNQGIFVASLSSSNVGIAGTLVTRRGHDLTLNVSRNEIMRQSCPVWAKLRPKIAELASRTKSKRLNDSDRTYLALQTADPANVDKFDRPIITLSNGKHVTLYDVLKPGYYGGTPITVAEMGNRMAEAMIRDKTAVVLGQVTLERFGVESVAALVQVWRRRLEAAGDRLTWSLPEHLKASEDVIAAWDALQSNRQELTIYENFADCPGYKQMQSSKIMATELSSKQRLFLRCAEETHNTVLASIRQQTGTITARRELMLGRGEGIDAYTDGQSYVAVVDSVAADMMKQGLPGFMRLAHLLVHEYLHDTEDSGSHAHDLEFMETFHDIVLDQGDALFAAASYGFKLMLKETTKVSRREAKQLDQLASSEKKTRPES
;
A
#
# COMPACT_ATOMS: atom_id res chain seq x y z
N MET A 1 22.09 12.71 -18.60
CA MET A 1 22.75 11.57 -19.29
C MET A 1 23.61 12.05 -20.45
N ASN A 2 23.06 12.55 -21.57
CA ASN A 2 23.89 13.00 -22.71
C ASN A 2 24.94 14.05 -22.33
N SER A 3 24.61 15.01 -21.47
CA SER A 3 25.58 15.99 -20.96
C SER A 3 26.71 15.33 -20.16
N ILE A 4 26.43 14.27 -19.40
CA ILE A 4 27.45 13.52 -18.64
C ILE A 4 28.37 12.77 -19.60
N ASP A 5 27.80 12.11 -20.63
CA ASP A 5 28.58 11.48 -21.70
C ASP A 5 29.46 12.48 -22.46
N ALA A 6 28.99 13.73 -22.59
CA ALA A 6 29.76 14.81 -23.19
C ALA A 6 30.87 15.37 -22.26
N GLY A 7 31.05 14.80 -21.06
CA GLY A 7 32.06 15.21 -20.11
C GLY A 7 31.72 16.49 -19.34
N ALA A 8 30.43 16.85 -19.23
CA ALA A 8 30.02 18.02 -18.45
C ALA A 8 30.43 17.88 -16.98
N SER A 9 31.01 18.95 -16.43
CA SER A 9 31.30 19.08 -15.01
C SER A 9 30.10 19.61 -14.22
N LYS A 10 29.14 20.25 -14.89
CA LYS A 10 27.90 20.76 -14.28
C LYS A 10 26.76 20.84 -15.30
N ILE A 11 25.54 20.60 -14.83
CA ILE A 11 24.32 20.75 -15.62
C ILE A 11 23.36 21.69 -14.89
N CYS A 12 22.81 22.68 -15.60
CA CYS A 12 21.78 23.56 -15.05
C CYS A 12 20.50 23.42 -15.87
N ILE A 13 19.37 23.23 -15.17
CA ILE A 13 18.04 23.14 -15.73
C ILE A 13 17.21 24.25 -15.10
N ASN A 14 16.59 25.10 -15.91
CA ASN A 14 15.59 26.06 -15.45
C ASN A 14 14.25 25.72 -16.09
N LEU A 15 13.20 25.74 -15.29
CA LEU A 15 11.85 25.40 -15.69
C LEU A 15 10.88 26.49 -15.25
N SER A 16 10.03 26.91 -16.18
CA SER A 16 8.86 27.73 -15.98
C SER A 16 7.64 27.03 -16.58
N SER A 17 6.43 27.54 -16.32
CA SER A 17 5.20 26.99 -16.93
C SER A 17 5.27 26.94 -18.46
N ALA A 18 5.86 27.94 -19.12
CA ALA A 18 5.85 28.04 -20.58
C ALA A 18 7.11 27.45 -21.26
N ALA A 19 8.22 27.33 -20.54
CA ALA A 19 9.52 27.03 -21.14
C ALA A 19 10.50 26.35 -20.18
N MET A 20 11.50 25.68 -20.77
CA MET A 20 12.62 25.06 -20.08
C MET A 20 13.93 25.46 -20.76
N SER A 21 14.98 25.67 -19.98
CA SER A 21 16.34 25.81 -20.48
C SER A 21 17.26 24.76 -19.85
N ILE A 22 18.13 24.15 -20.63
CA ILE A 22 19.16 23.21 -20.15
C ILE A 22 20.51 23.72 -20.62
N THR A 23 21.49 23.85 -19.73
CA THR A 23 22.86 24.23 -20.07
C THR A 23 23.87 23.27 -19.46
N ASP A 24 24.89 22.91 -20.21
CA ASP A 24 26.05 22.15 -19.73
C ASP A 24 27.36 22.70 -20.30
N ASP A 25 28.46 22.30 -19.70
CA ASP A 25 29.83 22.65 -20.08
C ASP A 25 30.60 21.48 -20.70
N GLY A 26 29.89 20.52 -21.31
CA GLY A 26 30.49 19.39 -22.00
C GLY A 26 31.25 19.79 -23.27
N HIS A 27 31.72 18.81 -24.04
CA HIS A 27 32.51 19.08 -25.24
C HIS A 27 31.71 19.68 -26.42
N GLY A 28 30.38 19.56 -26.41
CA GLY A 28 29.49 20.07 -27.46
C GLY A 28 29.71 19.47 -28.86
N PHE A 29 29.03 20.01 -29.87
CA PHE A 29 29.27 19.73 -31.29
C PHE A 29 30.28 20.72 -31.86
N ARG A 30 31.37 20.22 -32.43
CA ARG A 30 32.52 21.04 -32.88
C ARG A 30 32.61 21.19 -34.38
N THR A 31 32.14 20.21 -35.13
CA THR A 31 32.18 20.22 -36.61
C THR A 31 30.82 19.95 -37.20
N ARG A 32 30.63 20.38 -38.45
CA ARG A 32 29.38 20.13 -39.18
C ARG A 32 29.20 18.63 -39.46
N GLU A 33 30.29 17.90 -39.65
CA GLU A 33 30.30 16.46 -39.85
C GLU A 33 29.77 15.74 -38.60
N GLU A 34 30.24 16.13 -37.41
CA GLU A 34 29.76 15.58 -36.13
C GLU A 34 28.25 15.83 -35.95
N VAL A 35 27.78 17.03 -36.34
CA VAL A 35 26.35 17.35 -36.34
C VAL A 35 25.56 16.41 -37.24
N LEU A 36 26.02 16.19 -38.48
CA LEU A 36 25.33 15.33 -39.43
C LEU A 36 25.36 13.85 -39.03
N GLU A 37 26.42 13.38 -38.39
CA GLU A 37 26.53 12.00 -37.93
C GLU A 37 25.70 11.74 -36.66
N CYS A 38 25.77 12.63 -35.69
CA CYS A 38 25.23 12.39 -34.35
C CYS A 38 23.83 12.99 -34.12
N PHE A 39 23.52 14.12 -34.77
CA PHE A 39 22.24 14.82 -34.57
C PHE A 39 21.20 14.44 -35.64
N ASN A 40 21.61 14.34 -36.90
CA ASN A 40 20.70 14.07 -38.01
C ASN A 40 20.15 12.64 -38.02
N VAL A 41 20.93 11.67 -37.51
CA VAL A 41 20.59 10.24 -37.59
C VAL A 41 20.12 9.72 -36.23
N PHE A 42 18.99 9.00 -36.23
CA PHE A 42 18.54 8.23 -35.07
C PHE A 42 19.25 6.87 -35.05
N GLY A 43 19.75 6.46 -33.87
CA GLY A 43 20.49 5.20 -33.75
C GLY A 43 21.82 5.18 -34.51
N PHE A 44 22.50 6.32 -34.60
CA PHE A 44 23.80 6.44 -35.26
C PHE A 44 24.86 5.53 -34.62
N ASP A 45 25.88 5.15 -35.38
CA ASP A 45 26.97 4.32 -34.90
C ASP A 45 27.78 5.06 -33.82
N HIS A 46 27.96 4.44 -32.66
CA HIS A 46 28.66 5.02 -31.50
C HIS A 46 30.02 4.38 -31.24
N THR A 47 30.50 3.48 -32.11
CA THR A 47 31.76 2.74 -31.92
C THR A 47 32.98 3.65 -31.71
N ASN A 48 32.94 4.87 -32.26
CA ASN A 48 34.01 5.87 -32.14
C ASN A 48 33.90 6.79 -30.92
N HIS A 49 32.88 6.66 -30.07
CA HIS A 49 32.66 7.53 -28.92
C HIS A 49 32.63 6.73 -27.60
N VAL A 50 33.48 7.12 -26.63
CA VAL A 50 33.40 6.59 -25.27
C VAL A 50 32.16 7.18 -24.60
N ARG A 51 31.14 6.36 -24.32
CA ARG A 51 29.89 6.77 -23.65
C ARG A 51 29.59 5.88 -22.45
N GLU A 52 29.22 6.52 -21.34
CA GLU A 52 28.83 5.82 -20.11
C GLU A 52 27.35 5.40 -20.17
N PHE A 53 26.47 6.27 -20.67
CA PHE A 53 25.01 6.06 -20.67
C PHE A 53 24.41 5.90 -22.08
N GLY A 54 24.81 6.71 -23.05
CA GLY A 54 24.16 6.93 -24.34
C GLY A 54 24.39 5.86 -25.42
N ARG A 55 23.90 4.62 -25.24
CA ARG A 55 24.13 3.50 -26.21
C ARG A 55 23.19 3.40 -27.43
N PHE A 56 22.07 4.14 -27.48
CA PHE A 56 21.04 3.96 -28.52
C PHE A 56 20.84 5.16 -29.46
N GLY A 57 21.40 6.33 -29.15
CA GLY A 57 21.28 7.50 -30.05
C GLY A 57 19.87 8.08 -30.25
N LEU A 58 18.88 7.73 -29.41
CA LEU A 58 17.48 8.16 -29.54
C LEU A 58 17.02 9.17 -28.48
N GLY A 59 17.68 9.24 -27.32
CA GLY A 59 17.15 9.92 -26.14
C GLY A 59 16.83 11.41 -26.33
N ARG A 60 17.56 12.10 -27.21
CA ARG A 60 17.32 13.53 -27.50
C ARG A 60 15.94 13.80 -28.09
N ALA A 61 15.38 12.86 -28.84
CA ALA A 61 14.10 13.01 -29.52
C ALA A 61 12.91 13.05 -28.55
N GLN A 62 13.06 12.47 -27.36
CA GLN A 62 11.98 12.39 -26.37
C GLN A 62 11.51 13.78 -25.93
N LEU A 63 12.42 14.76 -25.92
CA LEU A 63 12.11 16.16 -25.60
C LEU A 63 11.09 16.75 -26.59
N TRP A 64 11.17 16.40 -27.87
CA TRP A 64 10.40 17.04 -28.94
C TRP A 64 8.91 16.69 -28.94
N ALA A 65 8.50 15.66 -28.20
CA ALA A 65 7.08 15.38 -27.98
C ALA A 65 6.37 16.52 -27.22
N TRP A 66 7.11 17.23 -26.37
CA TRP A 66 6.59 18.19 -25.40
C TRP A 66 6.82 19.65 -25.79
N CYS A 67 7.91 19.93 -26.50
CA CYS A 67 8.32 21.29 -26.85
C CYS A 67 8.97 21.37 -28.23
N LYS A 68 8.95 22.58 -28.79
CA LYS A 68 9.93 22.99 -29.80
C LYS A 68 11.21 23.44 -29.09
N SER A 69 12.36 23.21 -29.71
CA SER A 69 13.65 23.47 -29.08
C SER A 69 14.64 24.14 -30.02
N LYS A 70 15.33 25.15 -29.53
CA LYS A 70 16.57 25.69 -30.10
C LYS A 70 17.74 25.18 -29.27
N MET A 71 18.64 24.44 -29.90
CA MET A 71 19.85 23.94 -29.25
C MET A 71 21.05 24.70 -29.81
N TYR A 72 21.97 25.11 -28.95
CA TYR A 72 23.16 25.88 -29.31
C TYR A 72 24.39 25.12 -28.84
N SER A 73 25.38 24.95 -29.70
CA SER A 73 26.66 24.34 -29.35
C SER A 73 27.75 24.84 -30.27
N HIS A 74 28.85 25.34 -29.70
CA HIS A 74 29.86 26.12 -30.42
C HIS A 74 29.18 27.19 -31.29
N ASN A 75 29.35 27.11 -32.61
CA ASN A 75 28.81 28.07 -33.58
C ASN A 75 27.60 27.51 -34.34
N PHE A 76 26.96 26.47 -33.81
CA PHE A 76 25.83 25.79 -34.42
C PHE A 76 24.52 26.04 -33.64
N LEU A 77 23.44 26.22 -34.39
CA LEU A 77 22.06 26.23 -33.90
C LEU A 77 21.29 25.07 -34.53
N PHE A 78 20.59 24.30 -33.71
CA PHE A 78 19.64 23.26 -34.12
C PHE A 78 18.24 23.72 -33.72
N ASP A 79 17.45 24.17 -34.70
CA ASP A 79 16.06 24.59 -34.48
C ASP A 79 15.11 23.47 -34.92
N VAL A 80 14.45 22.87 -33.93
CA VAL A 80 13.57 21.71 -34.09
C VAL A 80 12.15 22.04 -33.62
N ASP A 81 11.19 21.85 -34.53
CA ASP A 81 9.75 21.86 -34.20
C ASP A 81 9.06 20.72 -34.94
N VAL A 82 8.88 19.60 -34.24
CA VAL A 82 8.35 18.38 -34.86
C VAL A 82 6.86 18.46 -35.17
N ARG A 83 6.10 19.32 -34.47
CA ARG A 83 4.67 19.50 -34.75
C ARG A 83 4.44 20.32 -36.00
N GLN A 84 5.29 21.30 -36.26
CA GLN A 84 5.17 22.15 -37.45
C GLN A 84 5.91 21.58 -38.67
N ARG A 85 7.10 21.01 -38.47
CA ARG A 85 8.03 20.63 -39.56
C ARG A 85 8.28 19.13 -39.69
N GLY A 86 7.66 18.31 -38.84
CA GLY A 86 7.97 16.87 -38.77
C GLY A 86 9.42 16.65 -38.34
N PHE A 87 10.12 15.69 -38.94
CA PHE A 87 11.54 15.46 -38.65
C PHE A 87 12.49 16.40 -39.40
N ASN A 88 11.97 17.39 -40.14
CA ASN A 88 12.81 18.43 -40.74
C ASN A 88 13.19 19.47 -39.69
N TRP A 89 14.45 19.86 -39.66
CA TRP A 89 15.00 20.81 -38.70
C TRP A 89 15.98 21.76 -39.40
N TYR A 90 16.20 22.93 -38.80
CA TYR A 90 17.11 23.95 -39.34
C TYR A 90 18.47 23.90 -38.63
N LEU A 91 19.54 23.88 -39.43
CA LEU A 91 20.92 24.03 -38.97
C LEU A 91 21.38 25.46 -39.27
N GLY A 92 21.53 26.27 -38.23
CA GLY A 92 22.24 27.55 -38.29
C GLY A 92 23.74 27.34 -38.11
N THR A 93 24.53 28.05 -38.91
CA THR A 93 25.99 28.11 -38.80
C THR A 93 26.42 29.55 -38.54
N GLU A 94 27.57 29.75 -37.89
CA GLU A 94 28.11 31.08 -37.53
C GLU A 94 27.34 31.79 -36.40
N GLU A 95 26.70 31.02 -35.53
CA GLU A 95 26.04 31.53 -34.34
C GLU A 95 27.07 32.01 -33.29
N PRO A 96 26.67 32.89 -32.35
CA PRO A 96 27.50 33.24 -31.21
C PRO A 96 28.00 31.99 -30.49
N HIS A 97 29.30 31.97 -30.20
CA HIS A 97 29.95 30.80 -29.64
C HIS A 97 29.38 30.44 -28.26
N VAL A 98 28.84 29.23 -28.13
CA VAL A 98 28.38 28.63 -26.86
C VAL A 98 29.29 27.47 -26.49
N HIS A 99 29.93 27.57 -25.32
CA HIS A 99 30.67 26.44 -24.75
C HIS A 99 29.69 25.34 -24.28
N GLY A 100 29.98 24.08 -24.60
CA GLY A 100 29.10 22.95 -24.30
C GLY A 100 27.79 22.99 -25.08
N LEU A 101 26.67 22.85 -24.38
CA LEU A 101 25.34 22.81 -24.98
C LEU A 101 24.39 23.71 -24.20
N ARG A 102 23.60 24.53 -24.91
CA ARG A 102 22.44 25.24 -24.38
C ARG A 102 21.19 24.86 -25.15
N ILE A 103 20.17 24.37 -24.47
CA ILE A 103 18.85 24.06 -25.03
C ILE A 103 17.87 25.09 -24.49
N GLU A 104 17.13 25.73 -25.39
CA GLU A 104 15.99 26.58 -25.10
C GLU A 104 14.74 25.90 -25.65
N ALA A 105 13.87 25.43 -24.77
CA ALA A 105 12.68 24.67 -25.10
C ALA A 105 11.42 25.46 -24.73
N THR A 106 10.50 25.62 -25.69
CA THR A 106 9.18 26.22 -25.45
C THR A 106 8.13 25.14 -25.54
N PHE A 107 7.37 24.91 -24.46
CA PHE A 107 6.35 23.88 -24.43
C PHE A 107 5.22 24.20 -25.42
N TYR A 108 4.70 23.17 -26.08
CA TYR A 108 3.53 23.36 -26.95
C TYR A 108 2.27 23.68 -26.14
N LYS A 109 2.20 23.18 -24.91
CA LYS A 109 1.18 23.49 -23.92
C LYS A 109 1.89 23.86 -22.61
N PRO A 110 1.59 25.03 -22.01
CA PRO A 110 2.17 25.38 -20.71
C PRO A 110 1.83 24.33 -19.65
N LEU A 111 2.81 24.05 -18.78
CA LEU A 111 2.65 23.18 -17.62
C LEU A 111 1.82 23.89 -16.54
N THR A 112 0.94 23.14 -15.91
CA THR A 112 0.23 23.52 -14.70
C THR A 112 1.16 23.50 -13.48
N ASN A 113 0.73 24.12 -12.37
CA ASN A 113 1.50 24.09 -11.13
C ASN A 113 1.73 22.66 -10.60
N VAL A 114 0.77 21.75 -10.81
CA VAL A 114 0.89 20.34 -10.40
C VAL A 114 1.96 19.64 -11.23
N GLU A 115 1.89 19.75 -12.56
CA GLU A 115 2.89 19.17 -13.48
C GLU A 115 4.31 19.70 -13.21
N MET A 116 4.43 20.97 -12.79
CA MET A 116 5.72 21.56 -12.40
C MET A 116 6.30 20.92 -11.13
N VAL A 117 5.46 20.64 -10.13
CA VAL A 117 5.87 19.96 -8.89
C VAL A 117 6.21 18.49 -9.14
N GLU A 118 5.41 17.81 -9.97
CA GLU A 118 5.68 16.44 -10.41
C GLU A 118 7.01 16.36 -11.17
N PHE A 119 7.24 17.25 -12.14
CA PHE A 119 8.50 17.31 -12.89
C PHE A 119 9.70 17.44 -11.96
N ARG A 120 9.63 18.36 -10.98
CA ARG A 120 10.71 18.54 -10.00
C ARG A 120 10.95 17.26 -9.21
N THR A 121 9.89 16.64 -8.70
CA THR A 121 9.95 15.43 -7.87
C THR A 121 10.54 14.25 -8.64
N GLU A 122 10.11 14.07 -9.89
CA GLU A 122 10.63 13.03 -10.78
C GLU A 122 12.09 13.28 -11.16
N LEU A 123 12.45 14.52 -11.51
CA LEU A 123 13.82 14.89 -11.82
C LEU A 123 14.74 14.67 -10.62
N GLU A 124 14.35 15.11 -9.43
CA GLU A 124 15.12 14.92 -8.21
C GLU A 124 15.34 13.42 -7.95
N LYS A 125 14.27 12.61 -8.02
CA LYS A 125 14.39 11.16 -7.91
C LYS A 125 15.33 10.57 -8.97
N LEU A 126 15.27 11.06 -10.20
CA LEU A 126 16.08 10.56 -11.31
C LEU A 126 17.57 10.78 -11.08
N VAL A 127 17.94 11.95 -10.53
CA VAL A 127 19.32 12.44 -10.51
C VAL A 127 19.93 12.55 -9.11
N ARG A 128 19.19 12.19 -8.06
CA ARG A 128 19.57 12.33 -6.65
C ARG A 128 21.01 11.95 -6.34
N TYR A 129 21.51 10.88 -6.97
CA TYR A 129 22.84 10.34 -6.71
C TYR A 129 23.83 10.57 -7.85
N SER A 130 23.54 11.50 -8.77
CA SER A 130 24.47 11.87 -9.84
C SER A 130 25.73 12.49 -9.24
N GLU A 131 26.90 12.01 -9.68
CA GLU A 131 28.19 12.59 -9.31
C GLU A 131 28.45 13.94 -10.00
N VAL A 132 27.79 14.19 -11.14
CA VAL A 132 27.81 15.50 -11.79
C VAL A 132 26.77 16.38 -11.09
N PRO A 133 27.13 17.57 -10.58
CA PRO A 133 26.19 18.52 -10.00
C PRO A 133 25.11 18.92 -11.00
N ILE A 134 23.85 18.71 -10.62
CA ILE A 134 22.66 19.07 -11.40
C ILE A 134 21.87 20.12 -10.61
N MET A 135 21.82 21.32 -11.17
CA MET A 135 21.06 22.44 -10.64
C MET A 135 19.68 22.49 -11.31
N PHE A 136 18.64 22.70 -10.51
CA PHE A 136 17.27 22.92 -10.97
C PHE A 136 16.75 24.22 -10.37
N ASN A 137 16.42 25.21 -11.21
CA ASN A 137 15.96 26.54 -10.79
C ASN A 137 16.87 27.20 -9.72
N GLY A 138 18.19 27.00 -9.85
CA GLY A 138 19.20 27.54 -8.92
C GLY A 138 19.52 26.65 -7.72
N GLU A 139 18.78 25.57 -7.50
CA GLU A 139 18.96 24.64 -6.37
C GLU A 139 19.65 23.35 -6.82
N GLN A 140 20.60 22.81 -6.05
CA GLN A 140 21.25 21.54 -6.41
C GLN A 140 20.38 20.35 -6.02
N LEU A 141 20.01 19.49 -6.99
CA LEU A 141 19.21 18.29 -6.73
C LEU A 141 20.05 17.03 -6.50
N SER A 142 21.27 16.98 -7.04
CA SER A 142 22.13 15.80 -6.97
C SER A 142 23.14 15.88 -5.82
N ARG A 143 23.54 14.71 -5.32
CA ARG A 143 24.61 14.54 -4.33
C ARG A 143 25.43 13.31 -4.67
N ALA A 144 26.76 13.40 -4.57
CA ALA A 144 27.61 12.25 -4.82
C ALA A 144 27.27 11.10 -3.85
N PRO A 145 27.21 9.84 -4.32
CA PRO A 145 26.87 8.71 -3.47
C PRO A 145 27.84 8.59 -2.28
N SER A 146 29.13 8.85 -2.50
CA SER A 146 30.19 8.79 -1.48
C SER A 146 29.97 9.71 -0.28
N GLU A 147 29.18 10.77 -0.43
CA GLU A 147 28.87 11.70 0.65
C GLU A 147 27.71 11.23 1.54
N SER A 148 27.00 10.19 1.13
CA SER A 148 25.85 9.63 1.85
C SER A 148 26.25 8.53 2.81
N MET A 149 25.40 8.29 3.82
CA MET A 149 25.55 7.17 4.75
C MET A 149 24.95 5.90 4.14
N TRP A 150 25.72 4.81 4.14
CA TRP A 150 25.33 3.52 3.56
C TRP A 150 25.42 2.41 4.61
N THR A 151 24.56 1.40 4.47
CA THR A 151 24.59 0.20 5.32
C THR A 151 25.79 -0.67 4.97
N ILE A 152 26.04 -0.85 3.67
CA ILE A 152 27.26 -1.49 3.17
C ILE A 152 27.79 -0.73 1.94
N SER A 153 29.09 -0.81 1.74
CA SER A 153 29.76 -0.32 0.54
C SER A 153 30.65 -1.44 0.01
N THR A 154 30.44 -1.83 -1.23
CA THR A 154 31.26 -2.83 -1.92
C THR A 154 32.04 -2.19 -3.06
N GLU A 155 32.86 -3.00 -3.72
CA GLU A 155 33.56 -2.58 -4.95
C GLU A 155 32.59 -2.11 -6.03
N GLU A 156 31.43 -2.77 -6.18
CA GLU A 156 30.50 -2.49 -7.27
C GLU A 156 29.43 -1.44 -6.93
N ALA A 157 29.01 -1.34 -5.67
CA ALA A 157 27.87 -0.50 -5.30
C ALA A 157 27.89 -0.04 -3.84
N PHE A 158 27.09 0.99 -3.59
CA PHE A 158 26.65 1.40 -2.28
C PHE A 158 25.23 0.88 -2.02
N LEU A 159 24.96 0.42 -0.80
CA LEU A 159 23.63 -0.07 -0.44
C LEU A 159 23.22 0.42 0.95
N ARG A 160 22.01 0.98 1.03
CA ARG A 160 21.37 1.42 2.26
C ARG A 160 20.07 0.66 2.42
N VAL A 161 19.93 -0.05 3.54
CA VAL A 161 18.66 -0.62 3.98
C VAL A 161 17.88 0.45 4.73
N SER A 162 16.59 0.54 4.46
CA SER A 162 15.66 1.40 5.19
C SER A 162 14.32 0.72 5.33
N ASP A 163 13.45 1.29 6.17
CA ASP A 163 12.04 0.92 6.17
C ASP A 163 11.38 1.33 4.85
N GLY A 164 10.33 0.60 4.47
CA GLY A 164 9.54 0.86 3.26
C GLY A 164 9.24 -0.41 2.45
N TYR A 165 8.75 -0.19 1.23
CA TYR A 165 8.19 -1.26 0.38
C TYR A 165 9.00 -1.55 -0.87
N SER A 166 10.12 -0.84 -1.10
CA SER A 166 10.92 -1.04 -2.31
C SER A 166 12.40 -0.70 -2.13
N LEU A 167 13.24 -1.39 -2.88
CA LEU A 167 14.64 -1.08 -3.12
C LEU A 167 14.75 -0.22 -4.39
N ALA A 168 15.04 1.07 -4.22
CA ALA A 168 15.30 1.99 -5.33
C ALA A 168 16.70 1.74 -5.90
N ILE A 169 16.81 1.56 -7.22
CA ILE A 169 18.06 1.21 -7.89
C ILE A 169 18.51 2.34 -8.80
N TYR A 170 19.76 2.75 -8.59
CA TYR A 170 20.46 3.75 -9.37
C TYR A 170 21.65 3.09 -10.06
N ASN A 171 21.72 3.21 -11.38
CA ASN A 171 22.86 2.79 -12.18
C ASN A 171 23.79 4.00 -12.34
N GLN A 172 24.98 3.94 -11.76
CA GLN A 172 25.97 5.03 -11.82
C GLN A 172 25.38 6.39 -11.41
N GLY A 173 24.58 6.39 -10.34
CA GLY A 173 23.96 7.60 -9.79
C GLY A 173 22.63 8.03 -10.44
N ILE A 174 22.19 7.39 -11.53
CA ILE A 174 20.93 7.69 -12.22
C ILE A 174 19.89 6.62 -11.91
N PHE A 175 18.69 7.02 -11.50
CA PHE A 175 17.60 6.09 -11.17
C PHE A 175 17.20 5.24 -12.38
N VAL A 176 16.92 3.96 -12.13
CA VAL A 176 16.50 2.98 -13.15
C VAL A 176 15.14 2.38 -12.79
N ALA A 177 15.05 1.76 -11.62
CA ALA A 177 13.91 0.95 -11.22
C ALA A 177 13.71 0.94 -9.72
N SER A 178 12.52 0.53 -9.28
CA SER A 178 12.24 0.17 -7.89
C SER A 178 11.82 -1.30 -7.84
N LEU A 179 12.54 -2.11 -7.08
CA LEU A 179 12.17 -3.50 -6.85
C LEU A 179 11.37 -3.60 -5.56
N SER A 180 10.21 -4.25 -5.59
CA SER A 180 9.42 -4.50 -4.38
C SER A 180 10.25 -5.24 -3.32
N SER A 181 10.15 -4.81 -2.05
CA SER A 181 10.79 -5.50 -0.93
C SER A 181 10.26 -6.93 -0.78
N SER A 182 9.02 -7.19 -1.20
CA SER A 182 8.47 -8.56 -1.29
C SER A 182 9.24 -9.46 -2.27
N ASN A 183 9.97 -8.89 -3.24
CA ASN A 183 10.75 -9.66 -4.21
C ASN A 183 12.23 -9.82 -3.82
N VAL A 184 12.80 -8.83 -3.14
CA VAL A 184 14.25 -8.78 -2.84
C VAL A 184 14.59 -8.86 -1.35
N GLY A 185 13.58 -8.85 -0.48
CA GLY A 185 13.69 -9.03 0.97
C GLY A 185 14.13 -7.80 1.76
N ILE A 186 14.42 -6.68 1.10
CA ILE A 186 14.78 -5.41 1.73
C ILE A 186 14.16 -4.22 0.99
N ALA A 187 13.94 -3.13 1.71
CA ALA A 187 13.71 -1.81 1.13
C ALA A 187 14.95 -0.92 1.30
N GLY A 188 15.02 0.15 0.52
CA GLY A 188 16.06 1.15 0.63
C GLY A 188 16.62 1.60 -0.70
N THR A 189 17.94 1.71 -0.81
CA THR A 189 18.62 2.30 -1.98
C THR A 189 19.86 1.51 -2.35
N LEU A 190 20.01 1.19 -3.64
CA LEU A 190 21.22 0.64 -4.25
C LEU A 190 21.73 1.64 -5.28
N VAL A 191 23.00 2.02 -5.20
CA VAL A 191 23.66 2.88 -6.20
C VAL A 191 24.92 2.21 -6.69
N THR A 192 24.98 1.81 -7.97
CA THR A 192 26.23 1.28 -8.53
C THR A 192 27.26 2.37 -8.73
N ARG A 193 28.53 2.02 -8.58
CA ARG A 193 29.67 2.92 -8.78
C ARG A 193 29.94 3.11 -10.28
N ARG A 194 30.57 4.23 -10.65
CA ARG A 194 31.09 4.40 -12.02
C ARG A 194 31.99 3.23 -12.41
N GLY A 195 31.88 2.78 -13.64
CA GLY A 195 32.58 1.59 -14.14
C GLY A 195 31.92 0.26 -13.79
N HIS A 196 30.88 0.24 -12.94
CA HIS A 196 30.09 -0.95 -12.63
C HIS A 196 28.64 -0.78 -13.14
N ASP A 197 28.48 -0.79 -14.46
CA ASP A 197 27.17 -0.62 -15.10
C ASP A 197 26.26 -1.84 -14.93
N LEU A 198 25.00 -1.57 -14.60
CA LEU A 198 23.93 -2.53 -14.77
C LEU A 198 23.59 -2.69 -16.25
N THR A 199 23.41 -3.94 -16.69
CA THR A 199 22.87 -4.23 -18.01
C THR A 199 21.38 -3.94 -17.98
N LEU A 200 20.92 -2.95 -18.75
CA LEU A 200 19.54 -2.49 -18.78
C LEU A 200 18.84 -2.85 -20.10
N ASN A 201 17.51 -2.87 -20.07
CA ASN A 201 16.71 -2.95 -21.29
C ASN A 201 16.85 -1.66 -22.14
N VAL A 202 16.28 -1.67 -23.36
CA VAL A 202 16.37 -0.54 -24.31
C VAL A 202 15.80 0.76 -23.70
N SER A 203 14.72 0.64 -22.92
CA SER A 203 14.05 1.77 -22.26
C SER A 203 14.73 2.25 -20.97
N ARG A 204 15.79 1.56 -20.51
CA ARG A 204 16.58 1.89 -19.31
C ARG A 204 15.80 2.00 -18.01
N ASN A 205 14.69 1.27 -17.91
CA ASN A 205 13.83 1.24 -16.73
C ASN A 205 13.78 -0.15 -16.07
N GLU A 206 14.53 -1.13 -16.61
CA GLU A 206 14.61 -2.47 -16.04
C GLU A 206 16.03 -3.05 -16.18
N ILE A 207 16.44 -3.83 -15.19
CA ILE A 207 17.70 -4.56 -15.18
C ILE A 207 17.51 -5.89 -15.90
N MET A 208 18.41 -6.24 -16.81
CA MET A 208 18.49 -7.58 -17.41
C MET A 208 19.07 -8.57 -16.38
N ARG A 209 18.25 -8.93 -15.38
CA ARG A 209 18.69 -9.66 -14.16
C ARG A 209 19.39 -11.01 -14.44
N GLN A 210 19.05 -11.68 -15.54
CA GLN A 210 19.62 -12.97 -15.91
C GLN A 210 21.03 -12.85 -16.51
N SER A 211 21.30 -11.79 -17.28
CA SER A 211 22.56 -11.63 -18.02
C SER A 211 23.49 -10.57 -17.41
N CYS A 212 23.00 -9.75 -16.47
CA CYS A 212 23.79 -8.67 -15.88
C CYS A 212 24.87 -9.20 -14.89
N PRO A 213 26.17 -9.04 -15.18
CA PRO A 213 27.24 -9.54 -14.32
C PRO A 213 27.32 -8.83 -12.97
N VAL A 214 27.10 -7.50 -12.97
CA VAL A 214 27.09 -6.69 -11.74
C VAL A 214 25.94 -7.11 -10.83
N TRP A 215 24.74 -7.32 -11.40
CA TRP A 215 23.59 -7.80 -10.63
C TRP A 215 23.84 -9.19 -10.03
N ALA A 216 24.47 -10.10 -10.80
CA ALA A 216 24.82 -11.43 -10.31
C ALA A 216 25.75 -11.39 -9.08
N LYS A 217 26.67 -10.43 -9.01
CA LYS A 217 27.54 -10.19 -7.84
C LYS A 217 26.82 -9.54 -6.67
N LEU A 218 25.85 -8.65 -6.93
CA LEU A 218 25.12 -7.91 -5.90
C LEU A 218 23.99 -8.73 -5.26
N ARG A 219 23.33 -9.61 -6.01
CA ARG A 219 22.19 -10.40 -5.54
C ARG A 219 22.48 -11.21 -4.25
N PRO A 220 23.62 -11.92 -4.10
CA PRO A 220 23.94 -12.61 -2.85
C PRO A 220 24.08 -11.66 -1.65
N LYS A 221 24.66 -10.47 -1.85
CA LYS A 221 24.84 -9.46 -0.79
C LYS A 221 23.50 -8.89 -0.33
N ILE A 222 22.57 -8.67 -1.28
CA ILE A 222 21.20 -8.27 -0.99
C ILE A 222 20.49 -9.35 -0.17
N ALA A 223 20.58 -10.61 -0.60
CA ALA A 223 19.97 -11.74 0.11
C ALA A 223 20.56 -11.92 1.52
N GLU A 224 21.87 -11.72 1.69
CA GLU A 224 22.53 -11.72 2.99
C GLU A 224 21.96 -10.63 3.90
N LEU A 225 21.80 -9.41 3.42
CA LEU A 225 21.20 -8.33 4.20
C LEU A 225 19.74 -8.57 4.53
N ALA A 226 18.96 -9.12 3.60
CA ALA A 226 17.59 -9.57 3.88
C ALA A 226 17.57 -10.58 5.03
N SER A 227 18.53 -11.52 5.04
CA SER A 227 18.65 -12.51 6.11
C SER A 227 19.13 -11.94 7.46
N ARG A 228 19.87 -10.83 7.46
CA ARG A 228 20.35 -10.14 8.68
C ARG A 228 19.29 -9.24 9.28
N THR A 229 18.40 -8.70 8.45
CA THR A 229 17.27 -7.83 8.84
C THR A 229 16.12 -8.64 9.47
N LYS A 230 16.44 -9.71 10.21
CA LYS A 230 15.50 -10.53 10.98
C LYS A 230 14.89 -9.67 12.09
N SER A 231 13.90 -8.86 11.75
CA SER A 231 12.95 -8.40 12.75
C SER A 231 12.34 -9.64 13.42
N LYS A 232 12.28 -9.63 14.76
CA LYS A 232 11.50 -10.64 15.51
C LYS A 232 10.03 -10.62 15.09
N ARG A 233 9.54 -9.50 14.54
CA ARG A 233 8.17 -9.29 14.06
C ARG A 233 8.18 -9.05 12.55
N LEU A 234 7.72 -10.04 11.79
CA LEU A 234 7.55 -9.92 10.34
C LEU A 234 6.50 -8.83 10.02
N ASN A 235 6.77 -7.97 9.05
CA ASN A 235 5.76 -7.14 8.39
C ASN A 235 5.12 -7.92 7.22
N ASP A 236 4.19 -7.31 6.48
CA ASP A 236 3.51 -8.00 5.38
C ASP A 236 4.45 -8.33 4.21
N SER A 237 5.32 -7.38 3.81
CA SER A 237 6.32 -7.59 2.76
C SER A 237 7.30 -8.71 3.11
N ASP A 238 7.72 -8.82 4.37
CA ASP A 238 8.58 -9.91 4.84
C ASP A 238 7.89 -11.27 4.65
N ARG A 239 6.59 -11.35 4.97
CA ARG A 239 5.81 -12.59 4.79
C ARG A 239 5.68 -12.95 3.32
N THR A 240 5.43 -11.96 2.47
CA THR A 240 5.31 -12.17 1.03
C THR A 240 6.64 -12.58 0.41
N TYR A 241 7.75 -11.98 0.85
CA TYR A 241 9.08 -12.43 0.48
C TYR A 241 9.34 -13.87 0.92
N LEU A 242 9.08 -14.22 2.18
CA LEU A 242 9.28 -15.58 2.68
C LEU A 242 8.40 -16.61 1.96
N ALA A 243 7.13 -16.26 1.71
CA ALA A 243 6.23 -17.09 0.93
C ALA A 243 6.74 -17.29 -0.50
N LEU A 244 7.26 -16.25 -1.16
CA LEU A 244 7.88 -16.37 -2.48
C LEU A 244 9.11 -17.28 -2.45
N GLN A 245 9.96 -17.17 -1.42
CA GLN A 245 11.16 -18.00 -1.28
C GLN A 245 10.84 -19.50 -1.23
N THR A 246 9.70 -19.93 -0.66
CA THR A 246 9.31 -21.36 -0.63
C THR A 246 9.07 -21.97 -2.01
N ALA A 247 9.03 -21.17 -3.09
CA ALA A 247 9.01 -21.70 -4.45
C ALA A 247 10.33 -22.39 -4.85
N ASP A 248 11.44 -22.04 -4.20
CA ASP A 248 12.70 -22.78 -4.31
C ASP A 248 12.66 -23.96 -3.31
N PRO A 249 12.82 -25.22 -3.77
CA PRO A 249 12.87 -26.39 -2.90
C PRO A 249 13.89 -26.31 -1.78
N ALA A 250 14.97 -25.54 -1.96
CA ALA A 250 15.99 -25.33 -0.93
C ALA A 250 15.54 -24.43 0.22
N ASN A 251 14.45 -23.68 0.05
CA ASN A 251 13.92 -22.72 1.02
C ASN A 251 12.53 -23.13 1.55
N VAL A 252 12.20 -24.42 1.49
CA VAL A 252 10.91 -24.92 1.99
C VAL A 252 10.77 -24.73 3.51
N ASP A 253 11.90 -24.58 4.23
CA ASP A 253 11.97 -24.24 5.65
C ASP A 253 11.27 -22.91 6.00
N LYS A 254 11.06 -22.01 5.02
CA LYS A 254 10.34 -20.75 5.30
C LYS A 254 8.88 -20.96 5.68
N PHE A 255 8.30 -22.15 5.44
CA PHE A 255 6.97 -22.50 5.94
C PHE A 255 6.88 -22.59 7.48
N ASP A 256 8.01 -22.63 8.20
CA ASP A 256 8.09 -22.53 9.68
C ASP A 256 7.82 -21.14 10.21
N ARG A 257 7.78 -20.15 9.32
CA ARG A 257 7.54 -18.76 9.67
C ARG A 257 6.04 -18.47 9.59
N PRO A 258 5.52 -17.52 10.39
CA PRO A 258 4.11 -17.18 10.37
C PRO A 258 3.75 -16.36 9.12
N ILE A 259 3.73 -17.02 7.96
CA ILE A 259 3.56 -16.45 6.62
C ILE A 259 2.15 -16.67 6.05
N ILE A 260 1.27 -17.36 6.79
CA ILE A 260 -0.15 -17.48 6.46
C ILE A 260 -0.92 -16.53 7.38
N THR A 261 -1.82 -15.73 6.82
CA THR A 261 -2.69 -14.82 7.57
C THR A 261 -4.12 -15.38 7.59
N LEU A 262 -4.69 -15.52 8.78
CA LEU A 262 -6.10 -15.84 8.99
C LEU A 262 -6.97 -14.58 8.85
N SER A 263 -8.28 -14.74 8.64
CA SER A 263 -9.21 -13.60 8.44
C SER A 263 -9.37 -12.68 9.67
N ASN A 264 -8.90 -13.11 10.83
CA ASN A 264 -8.83 -12.28 12.05
C ASN A 264 -7.49 -11.53 12.20
N GLY A 265 -6.66 -11.51 11.16
CA GLY A 265 -5.33 -10.89 11.16
C GLY A 265 -4.24 -11.68 11.88
N LYS A 266 -4.54 -12.82 12.50
CA LYS A 266 -3.52 -13.68 13.12
C LYS A 266 -2.62 -14.29 12.04
N HIS A 267 -1.31 -14.31 12.31
CA HIS A 267 -0.33 -14.94 11.44
C HIS A 267 0.13 -16.29 12.01
N VAL A 268 0.15 -17.31 11.16
CA VAL A 268 0.40 -18.72 11.53
C VAL A 268 1.32 -19.41 10.53
N THR A 269 1.92 -20.53 10.92
CA THR A 269 2.76 -21.35 10.03
C THR A 269 1.89 -22.20 9.10
N LEU A 270 2.50 -22.88 8.12
CA LEU A 270 1.78 -23.86 7.31
C LEU A 270 1.26 -25.03 8.14
N TYR A 271 2.06 -25.51 9.10
CA TYR A 271 1.66 -26.59 9.98
C TYR A 271 0.43 -26.24 10.82
N ASP A 272 0.37 -25.02 11.37
CA ASP A 272 -0.78 -24.53 12.14
C ASP A 272 -2.10 -24.59 11.34
N VAL A 273 -2.04 -24.38 10.02
CA VAL A 273 -3.20 -24.44 9.11
C VAL A 273 -3.62 -25.88 8.83
N LEU A 274 -2.66 -26.78 8.63
CA LEU A 274 -2.93 -28.15 8.18
C LEU A 274 -3.22 -29.11 9.34
N LYS A 275 -2.63 -28.87 10.51
CA LYS A 275 -2.78 -29.71 11.71
C LYS A 275 -4.25 -29.94 12.10
N PRO A 276 -5.15 -28.93 12.13
CA PRO A 276 -6.55 -29.14 12.46
C PRO A 276 -7.28 -30.06 11.48
N GLY A 277 -7.03 -29.89 10.17
CA GLY A 277 -7.58 -30.77 9.14
C GLY A 277 -7.08 -32.20 9.28
N TYR A 278 -5.78 -32.36 9.53
CA TYR A 278 -5.13 -33.67 9.65
C TYR A 278 -5.59 -34.51 10.84
N TYR A 279 -5.80 -33.89 12.02
CA TYR A 279 -6.20 -34.62 13.24
C TYR A 279 -7.69 -34.55 13.57
N GLY A 280 -8.42 -33.57 13.03
CA GLY A 280 -9.79 -33.26 13.46
C GLY A 280 -10.79 -33.03 12.33
N GLY A 281 -10.37 -33.16 11.06
CA GLY A 281 -11.25 -32.92 9.91
C GLY A 281 -11.75 -31.48 9.80
N THR A 282 -11.07 -30.52 10.45
CA THR A 282 -11.44 -29.11 10.41
C THR A 282 -11.29 -28.56 8.99
N PRO A 283 -12.35 -28.00 8.38
CA PRO A 283 -12.28 -27.47 7.02
C PRO A 283 -11.43 -26.20 6.92
N ILE A 284 -10.87 -25.98 5.73
CA ILE A 284 -10.17 -24.74 5.36
C ILE A 284 -11.07 -23.93 4.44
N THR A 285 -11.21 -22.63 4.72
CA THR A 285 -11.98 -21.71 3.87
C THR A 285 -11.33 -20.33 3.87
N VAL A 286 -11.89 -19.38 3.15
CA VAL A 286 -11.40 -18.00 3.03
C VAL A 286 -12.51 -17.02 3.34
N ALA A 287 -12.21 -15.92 4.01
CA ALA A 287 -13.14 -14.82 4.25
C ALA A 287 -12.41 -13.47 4.24
N GLU A 288 -13.17 -12.40 4.13
CA GLU A 288 -12.69 -11.03 4.30
C GLU A 288 -12.19 -10.78 5.72
N MET A 289 -11.27 -9.83 5.86
CA MET A 289 -10.75 -9.44 7.17
C MET A 289 -11.86 -8.80 8.01
N GLY A 290 -11.91 -9.13 9.30
CA GLY A 290 -12.91 -8.57 10.22
C GLY A 290 -14.29 -9.22 10.16
N ASN A 291 -14.48 -10.29 9.38
CA ASN A 291 -15.73 -11.03 9.37
C ASN A 291 -15.96 -11.74 10.73
N ARG A 292 -16.96 -11.29 11.51
CA ARG A 292 -17.23 -11.82 12.87
C ARG A 292 -17.59 -13.29 12.92
N MET A 293 -18.27 -13.80 11.89
CA MET A 293 -18.58 -15.23 11.81
C MET A 293 -17.29 -16.02 11.57
N ALA A 294 -16.40 -15.53 10.71
CA ALA A 294 -15.09 -16.13 10.53
C ALA A 294 -14.26 -16.10 11.82
N GLU A 295 -14.28 -14.97 12.55
CA GLU A 295 -13.61 -14.87 13.85
C GLU A 295 -14.18 -15.87 14.88
N ALA A 296 -15.50 -16.05 14.91
CA ALA A 296 -16.16 -17.04 15.76
C ALA A 296 -15.74 -18.46 15.38
N MET A 297 -15.75 -18.81 14.09
CA MET A 297 -15.34 -20.13 13.60
C MET A 297 -13.85 -20.42 13.89
N ILE A 298 -12.97 -19.41 13.79
CA ILE A 298 -11.56 -19.52 14.19
C ILE A 298 -11.45 -19.75 15.71
N ARG A 299 -12.17 -18.96 16.53
CA ARG A 299 -12.13 -19.06 18.00
C ARG A 299 -12.63 -20.42 18.48
N ASP A 300 -13.74 -20.89 17.90
CA ASP A 300 -14.41 -22.13 18.27
C ASP A 300 -13.76 -23.36 17.60
N LYS A 301 -12.73 -23.14 16.77
CA LYS A 301 -11.94 -24.14 16.03
C LYS A 301 -12.79 -25.02 15.11
N THR A 302 -13.87 -24.47 14.58
CA THR A 302 -14.76 -25.18 13.64
C THR A 302 -14.30 -25.08 12.19
N ALA A 303 -13.48 -24.08 11.85
CA ALA A 303 -12.81 -23.96 10.56
C ALA A 303 -11.48 -23.20 10.69
N VAL A 304 -10.56 -23.45 9.76
CA VAL A 304 -9.41 -22.58 9.51
C VAL A 304 -9.83 -21.58 8.44
N VAL A 305 -10.05 -20.32 8.84
CA VAL A 305 -10.49 -19.27 7.91
C VAL A 305 -9.31 -18.38 7.52
N LEU A 306 -8.86 -18.53 6.28
CA LEU A 306 -7.78 -17.75 5.68
C LEU A 306 -8.27 -16.34 5.36
N GLY A 307 -7.40 -15.34 5.47
CA GLY A 307 -7.66 -14.02 4.89
C GLY A 307 -7.29 -14.02 3.40
N GLN A 308 -7.99 -13.21 2.60
CA GLN A 308 -7.73 -13.05 1.16
C GLN A 308 -6.26 -12.71 0.86
N VAL A 309 -5.61 -11.91 1.71
CA VAL A 309 -4.16 -11.59 1.63
C VAL A 309 -3.26 -12.82 1.55
N THR A 310 -3.67 -13.96 2.12
CA THR A 310 -2.91 -15.21 1.99
C THR A 310 -2.99 -15.74 0.56
N LEU A 311 -4.13 -15.65 -0.11
CA LEU A 311 -4.26 -16.12 -1.49
C LEU A 311 -3.38 -15.26 -2.42
N GLU A 312 -3.48 -13.93 -2.27
CA GLU A 312 -2.67 -12.95 -3.00
C GLU A 312 -1.17 -13.19 -2.82
N ARG A 313 -0.74 -13.44 -1.57
CA ARG A 313 0.66 -13.71 -1.22
C ARG A 313 1.24 -14.91 -1.96
N PHE A 314 0.42 -15.90 -2.29
CA PHE A 314 0.81 -17.08 -3.05
C PHE A 314 0.43 -16.99 -4.55
N GLY A 315 -0.18 -15.88 -4.99
CA GLY A 315 -0.55 -15.63 -6.38
C GLY A 315 -1.69 -16.51 -6.88
N VAL A 316 -2.68 -16.80 -6.02
CA VAL A 316 -3.82 -17.68 -6.33
C VAL A 316 -5.13 -17.00 -5.96
N GLU A 317 -6.24 -17.46 -6.55
CA GLU A 317 -7.58 -16.91 -6.34
C GLU A 317 -8.53 -17.85 -5.57
N SER A 318 -8.09 -19.08 -5.28
CA SER A 318 -8.90 -20.09 -4.61
C SER A 318 -8.13 -20.87 -3.54
N VAL A 319 -8.85 -21.40 -2.55
CA VAL A 319 -8.30 -22.24 -1.48
C VAL A 319 -7.75 -23.54 -2.09
N ALA A 320 -8.45 -24.13 -3.07
CA ALA A 320 -7.97 -25.30 -3.78
C ALA A 320 -6.62 -25.04 -4.46
N ALA A 321 -6.49 -23.93 -5.18
CA ALA A 321 -5.24 -23.56 -5.86
C ALA A 321 -4.11 -23.34 -4.85
N LEU A 322 -4.40 -22.72 -3.71
CA LEU A 322 -3.45 -22.51 -2.63
C LEU A 322 -2.90 -23.84 -2.07
N VAL A 323 -3.79 -24.79 -1.78
CA VAL A 323 -3.39 -26.13 -1.29
C VAL A 323 -2.52 -26.85 -2.34
N GLN A 324 -2.84 -26.72 -3.63
CA GLN A 324 -2.01 -27.28 -4.70
C GLN A 324 -0.63 -26.63 -4.79
N VAL A 325 -0.53 -25.32 -4.55
CA VAL A 325 0.77 -24.62 -4.49
C VAL A 325 1.61 -25.15 -3.33
N TRP A 326 1.03 -25.31 -2.14
CA TRP A 326 1.74 -25.87 -0.99
C TRP A 326 2.21 -27.31 -1.25
N ARG A 327 1.31 -28.16 -1.76
CA ARG A 327 1.62 -29.55 -2.13
C ARG A 327 2.79 -29.61 -3.11
N ARG A 328 2.72 -28.87 -4.22
CA ARG A 328 3.78 -28.85 -5.25
C ARG A 328 5.13 -28.41 -4.69
N ARG A 329 5.15 -27.38 -3.82
CA ARG A 329 6.38 -26.86 -3.24
C ARG A 329 7.04 -27.86 -2.29
N LEU A 330 6.24 -28.54 -1.46
CA LEU A 330 6.73 -29.59 -0.57
C LEU A 330 7.13 -30.85 -1.36
N GLU A 331 6.37 -31.27 -2.38
CA GLU A 331 6.74 -32.35 -3.31
C GLU A 331 8.11 -32.12 -3.93
N ALA A 332 8.36 -30.91 -4.44
CA ALA A 332 9.62 -30.55 -5.06
C ALA A 332 10.80 -30.54 -4.07
N ALA A 333 10.54 -30.39 -2.77
CA ALA A 333 11.57 -30.46 -1.73
C ALA A 333 12.12 -31.89 -1.53
N GLY A 334 11.29 -32.92 -1.77
CA GLY A 334 11.71 -34.33 -1.82
C GLY A 334 12.53 -34.77 -0.61
N ASP A 335 13.74 -35.25 -0.85
CA ASP A 335 14.67 -35.76 0.18
C ASP A 335 14.91 -34.77 1.34
N ARG A 336 14.73 -33.45 1.13
CA ARG A 336 14.86 -32.41 2.18
C ARG A 336 13.90 -32.58 3.34
N LEU A 337 12.81 -33.31 3.13
CA LEU A 337 11.79 -33.61 4.13
C LEU A 337 12.11 -34.86 4.95
N THR A 338 13.20 -35.57 4.66
CA THR A 338 13.46 -36.89 5.24
C THR A 338 14.29 -36.82 6.52
N TRP A 339 13.99 -37.73 7.44
CA TRP A 339 14.74 -37.91 8.69
C TRP A 339 16.17 -38.46 8.50
N SER A 340 16.53 -38.89 7.29
CA SER A 340 17.83 -39.48 6.95
C SER A 340 18.88 -38.47 6.46
N LEU A 341 18.52 -37.23 6.13
CA LEU A 341 19.50 -36.20 5.77
C LEU A 341 20.34 -35.72 6.97
N PRO A 342 21.51 -35.10 6.76
CA PRO A 342 22.21 -34.36 7.81
C PRO A 342 21.32 -33.25 8.42
N GLU A 343 21.40 -33.04 9.73
CA GLU A 343 20.47 -32.18 10.49
C GLU A 343 20.34 -30.74 9.96
N HIS A 344 21.43 -30.15 9.47
CA HIS A 344 21.44 -28.81 8.86
C HIS A 344 20.76 -28.71 7.48
N LEU A 345 20.44 -29.86 6.86
CA LEU A 345 19.74 -29.98 5.58
C LEU A 345 18.33 -30.56 5.74
N LYS A 346 17.97 -30.99 6.95
CA LYS A 346 16.61 -31.45 7.25
C LYS A 346 15.68 -30.24 7.34
N ALA A 347 14.48 -30.41 6.80
CA ALA A 347 13.36 -29.55 7.14
C ALA A 347 13.03 -29.68 8.64
N SER A 348 12.38 -28.66 9.20
CA SER A 348 11.89 -28.70 10.58
C SER A 348 10.84 -29.79 10.78
N GLU A 349 10.56 -30.14 12.04
CA GLU A 349 9.46 -31.03 12.38
C GLU A 349 8.10 -30.50 11.89
N ASP A 350 7.88 -29.19 11.96
CA ASP A 350 6.63 -28.54 11.51
C ASP A 350 6.45 -28.67 9.99
N VAL A 351 7.50 -28.45 9.19
CA VAL A 351 7.45 -28.64 7.73
C VAL A 351 7.22 -30.10 7.36
N ILE A 352 7.87 -31.03 8.07
CA ILE A 352 7.66 -32.48 7.86
C ILE A 352 6.22 -32.86 8.19
N ALA A 353 5.69 -32.39 9.32
CA ALA A 353 4.32 -32.67 9.70
C ALA A 353 3.28 -32.03 8.76
N ALA A 354 3.57 -30.84 8.23
CA ALA A 354 2.77 -30.20 7.17
C ALA A 354 2.75 -31.03 5.88
N TRP A 355 3.90 -31.58 5.50
CA TRP A 355 4.02 -32.47 4.35
C TRP A 355 3.23 -33.77 4.56
N ASP A 356 3.40 -34.41 5.71
CA ASP A 356 2.67 -35.62 6.07
C ASP A 356 1.16 -35.38 6.05
N ALA A 357 0.70 -34.20 6.49
CA ALA A 357 -0.71 -33.81 6.42
C ALA A 357 -1.23 -33.67 4.98
N LEU A 358 -0.41 -33.22 4.03
CA LEU A 358 -0.80 -33.08 2.62
C LEU A 358 -0.74 -34.39 1.82
N GLN A 359 0.14 -35.31 2.21
CA GLN A 359 0.35 -36.61 1.55
C GLN A 359 -0.48 -37.74 2.14
N SER A 360 -0.75 -37.70 3.45
CA SER A 360 -1.54 -38.72 4.13
C SER A 360 -2.98 -38.64 3.65
N ASN A 361 -3.27 -39.41 2.61
CA ASN A 361 -4.55 -39.56 1.93
C ASN A 361 -5.64 -40.22 2.83
N ARG A 362 -5.61 -40.01 4.16
CA ARG A 362 -6.53 -40.64 5.11
C ARG A 362 -7.89 -39.94 5.16
N GLN A 363 -7.93 -38.63 4.90
CA GLN A 363 -9.11 -37.82 4.57
C GLN A 363 -8.61 -36.68 3.69
N GLU A 364 -9.23 -36.49 2.52
CA GLU A 364 -8.93 -35.32 1.67
C GLU A 364 -9.18 -34.05 2.49
N LEU A 365 -8.24 -33.09 2.46
CA LEU A 365 -8.42 -31.81 3.15
C LEU A 365 -9.76 -31.22 2.71
N THR A 366 -10.67 -31.03 3.66
CA THR A 366 -11.98 -30.47 3.35
C THR A 366 -11.82 -28.97 3.15
N ILE A 367 -12.11 -28.50 1.94
CA ILE A 367 -11.97 -27.10 1.57
C ILE A 367 -13.31 -26.52 1.13
N TYR A 368 -13.53 -25.24 1.42
CA TYR A 368 -14.71 -24.50 0.95
C TYR A 368 -14.24 -23.17 0.36
N GLU A 369 -14.55 -22.97 -0.92
CA GLU A 369 -14.22 -21.73 -1.63
C GLU A 369 -15.11 -20.58 -1.19
N ASN A 370 -16.40 -20.87 -0.98
CA ASN A 370 -17.34 -19.93 -0.42
C ASN A 370 -17.44 -20.15 1.09
N PHE A 371 -17.18 -19.08 1.85
CA PHE A 371 -17.28 -19.10 3.31
C PHE A 371 -18.64 -19.57 3.82
N ALA A 372 -19.72 -19.20 3.13
CA ALA A 372 -21.09 -19.55 3.51
C ALA A 372 -21.40 -21.07 3.43
N ASP A 373 -20.64 -21.81 2.64
CA ASP A 373 -20.82 -23.25 2.48
C ASP A 373 -20.08 -24.06 3.56
N CYS A 374 -19.22 -23.40 4.34
CA CYS A 374 -18.36 -24.05 5.32
C CYS A 374 -19.16 -24.57 6.55
N PRO A 375 -18.98 -25.82 6.99
CA PRO A 375 -19.62 -26.35 8.19
C PRO A 375 -19.33 -25.49 9.42
N GLY A 376 -20.39 -25.15 10.15
CA GLY A 376 -20.31 -24.21 11.27
C GLY A 376 -20.56 -22.75 10.85
N TYR A 377 -20.64 -22.45 9.55
CA TYR A 377 -21.25 -21.21 9.08
C TYR A 377 -22.70 -21.20 9.55
N LYS A 378 -23.01 -20.21 10.39
CA LYS A 378 -24.39 -19.90 10.74
C LYS A 378 -24.70 -18.61 10.02
N GLN A 379 -25.66 -18.65 9.10
CA GLN A 379 -26.25 -17.40 8.63
C GLN A 379 -26.74 -16.64 9.86
N MET A 380 -26.24 -15.42 10.06
CA MET A 380 -26.67 -14.60 11.18
C MET A 380 -28.19 -14.44 11.08
N GLN A 381 -28.92 -15.10 11.98
CA GLN A 381 -30.35 -14.93 12.08
C GLN A 381 -30.60 -13.64 12.84
N SER A 382 -30.65 -12.55 12.09
CA SER A 382 -31.16 -11.29 12.59
C SER A 382 -32.69 -11.29 12.46
N SER A 383 -33.41 -10.89 13.51
CA SER A 383 -34.86 -10.78 13.47
C SER A 383 -35.33 -9.51 14.14
N LYS A 384 -36.27 -8.80 13.49
CA LYS A 384 -36.82 -7.54 13.99
C LYS A 384 -37.76 -7.81 15.16
N ILE A 385 -37.67 -7.01 16.22
CA ILE A 385 -38.63 -7.04 17.33
C ILE A 385 -39.76 -6.06 16.97
N MET A 386 -40.97 -6.57 16.79
CA MET A 386 -42.12 -5.76 16.39
C MET A 386 -42.52 -4.77 17.49
N ALA A 387 -43.04 -3.59 17.10
CA ALA A 387 -43.44 -2.54 18.06
C ALA A 387 -44.45 -3.02 19.13
N THR A 388 -45.28 -4.00 18.79
CA THR A 388 -46.24 -4.66 19.69
C THR A 388 -45.59 -5.51 20.78
N GLU A 389 -44.36 -5.98 20.55
CA GLU A 389 -43.59 -6.83 21.47
C GLU A 389 -42.67 -6.05 22.41
N LEU A 390 -42.47 -4.75 22.15
CA LEU A 390 -41.54 -3.93 22.91
C LEU A 390 -42.03 -3.68 24.35
N SER A 391 -41.19 -4.05 25.31
CA SER A 391 -41.33 -3.68 26.71
C SER A 391 -41.17 -2.17 26.94
N SER A 392 -41.64 -1.68 28.09
CA SER A 392 -41.52 -0.27 28.48
C SER A 392 -40.07 0.24 28.48
N LYS A 393 -39.09 -0.59 28.86
CA LYS A 393 -37.67 -0.22 28.83
C LYS A 393 -37.13 -0.11 27.41
N GLN A 394 -37.51 -1.04 26.53
CA GLN A 394 -37.12 -1.02 25.12
C GLN A 394 -37.71 0.19 24.39
N ARG A 395 -38.97 0.53 24.67
CA ARG A 395 -39.60 1.76 24.16
C ARG A 395 -38.89 3.02 24.66
N LEU A 396 -38.46 3.03 25.93
CA LEU A 396 -37.66 4.13 26.47
C LEU A 396 -36.31 4.26 25.75
N PHE A 397 -35.61 3.15 25.50
CA PHE A 397 -34.36 3.17 24.73
C PHE A 397 -34.56 3.79 23.35
N LEU A 398 -35.55 3.31 22.58
CA LEU A 398 -35.82 3.86 21.24
C LEU A 398 -36.14 5.36 21.28
N ARG A 399 -36.96 5.81 22.24
CA ARG A 399 -37.21 7.26 22.43
C ARG A 399 -35.93 8.04 22.70
N CYS A 400 -35.02 7.51 23.51
CA CYS A 400 -33.75 8.18 23.78
C CYS A 400 -32.80 8.13 22.57
N ALA A 401 -32.86 7.05 21.80
CA ALA A 401 -32.02 6.85 20.62
C ALA A 401 -32.44 7.74 19.45
N GLU A 402 -33.73 8.05 19.32
CA GLU A 402 -34.28 8.98 18.32
C GLU A 402 -33.70 10.40 18.43
N GLU A 403 -33.37 10.83 19.65
CA GLU A 403 -32.71 12.12 19.87
C GLU A 403 -31.27 12.13 19.33
N THR A 404 -30.55 11.02 19.52
CA THR A 404 -29.22 10.81 18.95
C THR A 404 -29.29 10.70 17.42
N HIS A 405 -30.31 10.04 16.91
CA HIS A 405 -30.50 9.72 15.50
C HIS A 405 -30.54 10.94 14.59
N ASN A 406 -31.31 11.97 14.96
CA ASN A 406 -31.40 13.20 14.18
C ASN A 406 -30.07 13.96 14.12
N THR A 407 -29.31 13.94 15.22
CA THR A 407 -28.00 14.60 15.28
C THR A 407 -26.98 13.86 14.43
N VAL A 408 -26.97 12.53 14.47
CA VAL A 408 -26.09 11.70 13.62
C VAL A 408 -26.32 12.00 12.14
N LEU A 409 -27.58 12.09 11.69
CA LEU A 409 -27.89 12.45 10.31
C LEU A 409 -27.37 13.85 9.93
N ALA A 410 -27.48 14.81 10.83
CA ALA A 410 -26.96 16.16 10.61
C ALA A 410 -25.42 16.17 10.54
N SER A 411 -24.76 15.42 11.42
CA SER A 411 -23.30 15.26 11.45
C SER A 411 -22.77 14.62 10.18
N ILE A 412 -23.41 13.54 9.70
CA ILE A 412 -23.04 12.89 8.44
C ILE A 412 -23.18 13.88 7.28
N ARG A 413 -24.33 14.57 7.18
CA ARG A 413 -24.56 15.55 6.10
C ARG A 413 -23.54 16.69 6.12
N GLN A 414 -23.15 17.16 7.30
CA GLN A 414 -22.17 18.23 7.44
C GLN A 414 -20.78 17.78 6.98
N GLN A 415 -20.40 16.54 7.25
CA GLN A 415 -19.09 16.02 6.88
C GLN A 415 -19.01 15.62 5.40
N THR A 416 -20.00 14.89 4.91
CA THR A 416 -19.96 14.27 3.57
C THR A 416 -20.63 15.13 2.49
N GLY A 417 -21.47 16.09 2.87
CA GLY A 417 -22.33 16.83 1.95
C GLY A 417 -23.52 16.03 1.41
N THR A 418 -23.61 14.73 1.73
CA THR A 418 -24.64 13.83 1.22
C THR A 418 -25.92 13.91 2.06
N ILE A 419 -27.07 13.94 1.40
CA ILE A 419 -28.38 13.86 2.06
C ILE A 419 -28.76 12.39 2.19
N THR A 420 -28.50 11.80 3.35
CA THR A 420 -28.90 10.42 3.64
C THR A 420 -30.36 10.37 4.09
N ALA A 421 -31.14 9.46 3.49
CA ALA A 421 -32.53 9.26 3.88
C ALA A 421 -32.61 8.73 5.33
N ARG A 422 -33.61 9.21 6.08
CA ARG A 422 -33.85 8.73 7.45
C ARG A 422 -34.37 7.29 7.40
N ARG A 423 -33.69 6.39 8.12
CA ARG A 423 -34.03 4.97 8.27
C ARG A 423 -34.88 4.81 9.54
N GLU A 424 -35.74 3.80 9.59
CA GLU A 424 -36.48 3.46 10.79
C GLU A 424 -35.54 2.87 11.85
N LEU A 425 -35.53 3.45 13.05
CA LEU A 425 -34.76 2.90 14.17
C LEU A 425 -35.61 1.90 14.95
N MET A 426 -35.11 0.67 15.07
CA MET A 426 -35.81 -0.43 15.73
C MET A 426 -34.89 -1.28 16.59
N LEU A 427 -35.47 -2.21 17.34
CA LEU A 427 -34.71 -3.24 18.03
C LEU A 427 -34.75 -4.56 17.25
N GLY A 428 -33.65 -5.31 17.32
CA GLY A 428 -33.52 -6.63 16.74
C GLY A 428 -32.98 -7.66 17.73
N ARG A 429 -33.04 -8.93 17.31
CA ARG A 429 -32.30 -10.03 17.90
C ARG A 429 -31.20 -10.43 16.93
N GLY A 430 -29.99 -10.65 17.43
CA GLY A 430 -28.86 -11.13 16.63
C GLY A 430 -27.74 -11.61 17.55
N GLU A 431 -27.01 -12.63 17.11
CA GLU A 431 -25.81 -13.12 17.81
C GLU A 431 -24.55 -12.54 17.16
N GLY A 432 -23.65 -11.96 17.98
CA GLY A 432 -22.36 -11.47 17.51
C GLY A 432 -22.37 -10.13 16.79
N ILE A 433 -23.51 -9.44 16.68
CA ILE A 433 -23.64 -8.09 16.08
C ILE A 433 -24.13 -7.06 17.09
N ASP A 434 -23.75 -5.80 16.88
CA ASP A 434 -24.18 -4.69 17.75
C ASP A 434 -25.48 -4.04 17.23
N ALA A 435 -25.52 -3.81 15.93
CA ALA A 435 -26.69 -3.45 15.13
C ALA A 435 -26.56 -4.07 13.74
N TYR A 436 -27.60 -3.92 12.93
CA TYR A 436 -27.59 -4.26 11.51
C TYR A 436 -28.59 -3.39 10.75
N THR A 437 -28.34 -3.18 9.47
CA THR A 437 -29.14 -2.35 8.56
C THR A 437 -29.27 -3.05 7.21
N ASP A 438 -30.32 -2.72 6.45
CA ASP A 438 -30.43 -3.05 5.02
C ASP A 438 -29.81 -1.96 4.12
N GLY A 439 -29.15 -0.97 4.71
CA GLY A 439 -28.56 0.17 4.00
C GLY A 439 -29.58 1.20 3.50
N GLN A 440 -30.89 0.95 3.66
CA GLN A 440 -31.91 1.76 2.98
C GLN A 440 -33.07 2.17 3.88
N SER A 441 -33.70 1.22 4.56
CA SER A 441 -34.99 1.43 5.22
C SER A 441 -34.93 1.38 6.75
N TYR A 442 -33.99 0.64 7.36
CA TYR A 442 -33.96 0.51 8.82
C TYR A 442 -32.56 0.36 9.42
N VAL A 443 -32.41 0.71 10.69
CA VAL A 443 -31.29 0.32 11.56
C VAL A 443 -31.87 -0.41 12.76
N ALA A 444 -31.43 -1.65 12.99
CA ALA A 444 -31.88 -2.48 14.10
C ALA A 444 -30.76 -2.66 15.12
N VAL A 445 -30.90 -2.06 16.30
CA VAL A 445 -29.95 -2.26 17.42
C VAL A 445 -30.30 -3.56 18.14
N VAL A 446 -29.31 -4.41 18.43
CA VAL A 446 -29.56 -5.67 19.14
C VAL A 446 -30.04 -5.40 20.57
N ASP A 447 -31.11 -6.06 21.00
CA ASP A 447 -31.77 -5.82 22.30
C ASP A 447 -30.83 -5.93 23.50
N SER A 448 -29.96 -6.95 23.52
CA SER A 448 -28.97 -7.12 24.59
C SER A 448 -27.95 -5.98 24.62
N VAL A 449 -27.60 -5.44 23.45
CA VAL A 449 -26.66 -4.32 23.29
C VAL A 449 -27.33 -3.01 23.71
N ALA A 450 -28.58 -2.78 23.32
CA ALA A 450 -29.38 -1.64 23.77
C ALA A 450 -29.54 -1.64 25.30
N ALA A 451 -29.83 -2.80 25.90
CA ALA A 451 -29.92 -2.94 27.35
C ALA A 451 -28.58 -2.65 28.06
N ASP A 452 -27.46 -3.10 27.48
CA ASP A 452 -26.14 -2.82 28.03
C ASP A 452 -25.76 -1.33 27.91
N MET A 453 -26.06 -0.69 26.78
CA MET A 453 -25.90 0.76 26.59
C MET A 453 -26.68 1.55 27.65
N MET A 454 -27.94 1.21 27.89
CA MET A 454 -28.71 1.84 28.97
C MET A 454 -28.05 1.69 30.33
N LYS A 455 -27.56 0.48 30.66
CA LYS A 455 -26.89 0.18 31.94
C LYS A 455 -25.58 0.96 32.11
N GLN A 456 -24.89 1.27 31.01
CA GLN A 456 -23.63 2.02 31.02
C GLN A 456 -23.83 3.53 31.27
N GLY A 457 -25.03 4.06 31.03
CA GLY A 457 -25.36 5.48 31.14
C GLY A 457 -24.75 6.28 29.98
N LEU A 458 -24.18 7.46 30.27
CA LEU A 458 -23.62 8.35 29.24
C LEU A 458 -22.64 7.66 28.25
N PRO A 459 -21.66 6.85 28.67
CA PRO A 459 -20.80 6.10 27.75
C PRO A 459 -21.57 5.16 26.79
N GLY A 460 -22.68 4.58 27.26
CA GLY A 460 -23.52 3.73 26.41
C GLY A 460 -24.25 4.53 25.33
N PHE A 461 -24.72 5.74 25.67
CA PHE A 461 -25.31 6.66 24.70
C PHE A 461 -24.27 7.24 23.71
N MET A 462 -23.02 7.42 24.13
CA MET A 462 -21.91 7.72 23.21
C MET A 462 -21.65 6.57 22.25
N ARG A 463 -21.62 5.34 22.76
CA ARG A 463 -21.50 4.13 21.93
C ARG A 463 -22.65 4.03 20.93
N LEU A 464 -23.87 4.37 21.34
CA LEU A 464 -25.03 4.43 20.45
C LEU A 464 -24.84 5.45 19.32
N ALA A 465 -24.34 6.65 19.62
CA ALA A 465 -24.08 7.66 18.59
C ALA A 465 -23.08 7.14 17.54
N HIS A 466 -21.97 6.55 17.98
CA HIS A 466 -20.97 5.97 17.08
C HIS A 466 -21.52 4.78 16.30
N LEU A 467 -22.32 3.93 16.94
CA LEU A 467 -22.98 2.80 16.28
C LEU A 467 -23.93 3.29 15.19
N LEU A 468 -24.73 4.32 15.44
CA LEU A 468 -25.60 4.89 14.41
C LEU A 468 -24.80 5.49 13.26
N VAL A 469 -23.70 6.23 13.52
CA VAL A 469 -22.81 6.72 12.44
C VAL A 469 -22.31 5.55 11.59
N HIS A 470 -21.84 4.48 12.23
CA HIS A 470 -21.36 3.27 11.55
C HIS A 470 -22.43 2.66 10.63
N GLU A 471 -23.61 2.37 11.16
CA GLU A 471 -24.70 1.74 10.38
C GLU A 471 -25.15 2.63 9.21
N TYR A 472 -25.12 3.95 9.37
CA TYR A 472 -25.49 4.87 8.32
C TYR A 472 -24.48 5.00 7.18
N LEU A 473 -23.23 4.61 7.40
CA LEU A 473 -22.20 4.56 6.36
C LEU A 473 -22.27 3.26 5.53
N HIS A 474 -23.09 2.29 5.94
CA HIS A 474 -23.38 1.10 5.13
C HIS A 474 -24.51 1.38 4.14
N ASP A 475 -24.30 1.03 2.87
CA ASP A 475 -25.27 1.16 1.77
C ASP A 475 -25.90 -0.20 1.36
N THR A 476 -25.48 -1.30 1.98
CA THR A 476 -25.95 -2.67 1.71
C THR A 476 -26.29 -3.40 3.01
N GLU A 477 -26.92 -4.58 2.90
CA GLU A 477 -27.23 -5.44 4.04
C GLU A 477 -25.95 -5.91 4.75
N ASP A 478 -25.64 -5.33 5.93
CA ASP A 478 -24.47 -5.70 6.76
C ASP A 478 -24.87 -6.64 7.92
N SER A 479 -25.69 -7.65 7.63
CA SER A 479 -25.96 -8.68 8.64
C SER A 479 -24.82 -9.72 8.74
N GLY A 480 -23.64 -9.50 8.14
CA GLY A 480 -22.64 -10.57 8.04
C GLY A 480 -21.19 -10.21 7.68
N SER A 481 -20.86 -9.01 7.19
CA SER A 481 -19.46 -8.65 6.83
C SER A 481 -19.12 -7.21 7.19
N HIS A 482 -18.32 -7.02 8.24
CA HIS A 482 -17.76 -5.71 8.60
C HIS A 482 -16.44 -5.42 7.84
N ALA A 483 -16.39 -5.72 6.55
CA ALA A 483 -15.29 -5.28 5.73
C ALA A 483 -15.47 -3.79 5.44
N HIS A 484 -14.49 -2.98 5.82
CA HIS A 484 -14.47 -1.54 5.58
C HIS A 484 -13.31 -1.19 4.67
N ASP A 485 -13.58 -0.47 3.60
CA ASP A 485 -12.51 0.14 2.81
C ASP A 485 -11.93 1.37 3.55
N LEU A 486 -10.86 1.93 2.98
CA LEU A 486 -10.22 3.10 3.56
C LEU A 486 -11.17 4.30 3.63
N GLU A 487 -12.01 4.46 2.61
CA GLU A 487 -12.98 5.57 2.52
C GLU A 487 -14.01 5.51 3.65
N PHE A 488 -14.55 4.33 3.95
CA PHE A 488 -15.44 4.12 5.10
C PHE A 488 -14.74 4.50 6.41
N MET A 489 -13.51 4.02 6.62
CA MET A 489 -12.77 4.23 7.86
C MET A 489 -12.41 5.71 8.08
N GLU A 490 -11.95 6.39 7.02
CA GLU A 490 -11.65 7.83 7.04
C GLU A 490 -12.92 8.62 7.30
N THR A 491 -14.01 8.35 6.57
CA THR A 491 -15.29 9.07 6.74
C THR A 491 -15.85 8.87 8.15
N PHE A 492 -15.84 7.65 8.67
CA PHE A 492 -16.27 7.36 10.04
C PHE A 492 -15.43 8.12 11.06
N HIS A 493 -14.10 8.07 10.92
CA HIS A 493 -13.17 8.74 11.81
C HIS A 493 -13.38 10.25 11.80
N ASP A 494 -13.53 10.85 10.63
CA ASP A 494 -13.72 12.28 10.46
C ASP A 494 -15.04 12.75 11.06
N ILE A 495 -16.14 12.00 10.87
CA ILE A 495 -17.42 12.33 11.52
C ILE A 495 -17.28 12.28 13.04
N VAL A 496 -16.69 11.20 13.59
CA VAL A 496 -16.57 11.01 15.05
C VAL A 496 -15.69 12.09 15.68
N LEU A 497 -14.60 12.51 15.02
CA LEU A 497 -13.72 13.55 15.53
C LEU A 497 -14.26 14.96 15.30
N ASP A 498 -14.63 15.30 14.07
CA ASP A 498 -15.01 16.67 13.71
C ASP A 498 -16.39 17.05 14.24
N GLN A 499 -17.29 16.07 14.38
CA GLN A 499 -18.64 16.26 14.92
C GLN A 499 -18.76 15.78 16.37
N GLY A 500 -17.64 15.51 17.05
CA GLY A 500 -17.61 14.93 18.39
C GLY A 500 -18.44 15.71 19.43
N ASP A 501 -18.42 17.04 19.39
CA ASP A 501 -19.21 17.89 20.29
C ASP A 501 -20.73 17.72 20.08
N ALA A 502 -21.16 17.65 18.82
CA ALA A 502 -22.58 17.45 18.48
C ALA A 502 -23.04 16.05 18.91
N LEU A 503 -22.24 15.02 18.61
CA LEU A 503 -22.51 13.65 19.02
C LEU A 503 -22.56 13.52 20.55
N PHE A 504 -21.65 14.19 21.26
CA PHE A 504 -21.63 14.22 22.73
C PHE A 504 -22.86 14.94 23.32
N ALA A 505 -23.29 16.05 22.73
CA ALA A 505 -24.49 16.75 23.16
C ALA A 505 -25.74 15.87 23.00
N ALA A 506 -25.85 15.16 21.87
CA ALA A 506 -26.98 14.27 21.60
C ALA A 506 -27.00 13.07 22.56
N ALA A 507 -25.85 12.41 22.75
CA ALA A 507 -25.70 11.32 23.73
C ALA A 507 -26.03 11.78 25.16
N SER A 508 -25.60 12.99 25.54
CA SER A 508 -25.91 13.59 26.83
C SER A 508 -27.41 13.85 27.01
N TYR A 509 -28.09 14.29 25.96
CA TYR A 509 -29.54 14.50 25.99
C TYR A 509 -30.30 13.17 26.12
N GLY A 510 -29.97 12.16 25.31
CA GLY A 510 -30.56 10.82 25.41
C GLY A 510 -30.36 10.21 26.80
N PHE A 511 -29.17 10.36 27.38
CA PHE A 511 -28.89 9.95 28.77
C PHE A 511 -29.75 10.70 29.79
N LYS A 512 -29.86 12.03 29.70
CA LYS A 512 -30.70 12.84 30.59
C LYS A 512 -32.19 12.47 30.47
N LEU A 513 -32.67 12.17 29.26
CA LEU A 513 -34.05 11.73 29.02
C LEU A 513 -34.31 10.37 29.69
N MET A 514 -33.38 9.43 29.56
CA MET A 514 -33.44 8.14 30.25
C MET A 514 -33.57 8.31 31.77
N LEU A 515 -32.76 9.19 32.37
CA LEU A 515 -32.80 9.43 33.82
C LEU A 515 -34.13 10.05 34.30
N LYS A 516 -34.75 10.93 33.51
CA LYS A 516 -36.07 11.52 33.85
C LYS A 516 -37.16 10.47 33.99
N GLU A 517 -37.07 9.41 33.20
CA GLU A 517 -38.09 8.35 33.11
C GLU A 517 -37.74 7.13 33.98
N THR A 518 -36.58 7.14 34.63
CA THR A 518 -36.12 6.03 35.47
C THR A 518 -36.43 6.31 36.95
N THR A 519 -37.05 5.35 37.63
CA THR A 519 -37.54 5.52 39.01
C THR A 519 -36.44 5.51 40.07
N LYS A 520 -35.26 4.94 39.76
CA LYS A 520 -34.10 4.89 40.66
C LYS A 520 -32.82 5.18 39.88
N VAL A 521 -32.11 6.22 40.29
CA VAL A 521 -30.79 6.58 39.74
C VAL A 521 -29.69 5.87 40.53
N SER A 522 -28.80 5.17 39.84
CA SER A 522 -27.64 4.52 40.45
C SER A 522 -26.54 5.52 40.82
N ARG A 523 -25.65 5.13 41.73
CA ARG A 523 -24.48 5.96 42.11
C ARG A 523 -23.60 6.33 40.92
N ARG A 524 -23.49 5.44 39.92
CA ARG A 524 -22.74 5.68 38.68
C ARG A 524 -23.38 6.78 37.85
N GLU A 525 -24.68 6.68 37.63
CA GLU A 525 -25.44 7.65 36.84
C GLU A 525 -25.47 9.02 37.49
N ALA A 526 -25.64 9.08 38.83
CA ALA A 526 -25.55 10.33 39.58
C ALA A 526 -24.18 11.01 39.38
N LYS A 527 -23.09 10.24 39.49
CA LYS A 527 -21.73 10.77 39.25
C LYS A 527 -21.55 11.29 37.82
N GLN A 528 -22.09 10.58 36.82
CA GLN A 528 -22.03 11.02 35.41
C GLN A 528 -22.84 12.30 35.19
N LEU A 529 -24.00 12.44 35.83
CA LEU A 529 -24.83 13.65 35.77
C LEU A 529 -24.13 14.84 36.44
N ASP A 530 -23.48 14.64 37.59
CA ASP A 530 -22.70 15.67 38.27
C ASP A 530 -21.51 16.16 37.41
N GLN A 531 -20.85 15.24 36.70
CA GLN A 531 -19.77 15.58 35.77
C GLN A 531 -20.28 16.44 34.60
N LEU A 532 -21.43 16.10 34.01
CA LEU A 532 -22.07 16.91 32.97
C LEU A 532 -22.49 18.30 33.48
N ALA A 533 -23.07 18.38 34.67
CA ALA A 533 -23.45 19.66 35.26
C ALA A 533 -22.23 20.55 35.59
N SER A 534 -21.10 19.92 35.96
CA SER A 534 -19.85 20.63 36.25
C SER A 534 -19.15 21.16 35.00
N SER A 535 -19.25 20.47 33.86
CA SER A 535 -18.72 20.95 32.58
C SER A 535 -19.57 22.09 32.01
N GLU A 536 -20.91 22.01 32.10
CA GLU A 536 -21.83 23.07 31.65
C GLU A 536 -21.69 24.39 32.44
N LYS A 537 -21.28 24.32 33.71
CA LYS A 537 -21.00 25.52 34.52
C LYS A 537 -19.70 26.23 34.14
N LYS A 538 -18.72 25.53 33.56
CA LYS A 538 -17.44 26.13 33.16
C LYS A 538 -17.49 26.84 31.81
N THR A 539 -18.51 26.62 30.99
CA THR A 539 -18.63 27.15 29.62
C THR A 539 -19.57 28.34 29.48
N ARG A 540 -20.27 28.77 30.55
CA ARG A 540 -20.98 30.05 30.56
C ARG A 540 -20.05 31.15 31.09
N PRO A 541 -19.74 32.20 30.32
CA PRO A 541 -19.06 33.36 30.88
C PRO A 541 -19.99 33.97 31.93
N GLU A 542 -19.46 34.25 33.12
CA GLU A 542 -20.15 35.05 34.11
C GLU A 542 -20.45 36.42 33.47
N SER A 543 -21.73 36.74 33.38
CA SER A 543 -22.28 37.99 32.85
C SER A 543 -21.87 39.19 33.70
#